data_AF-A0A818GLX5-F1
#
_entry.id   AF-A0A818GLX5-F1
#
_cell.length_a   1.000
_cell.length_b   1.000
_cell.length_c   1.000
_cell.angle_alpha   90.00
_cell.angle_beta   90.00
_cell.angle_gamma   90.00
#
_symmetry.space_group_name_H-M   'P 1'
#
loop_
_entity.id
_entity.type
_entity.pdbx_description
1 polymer ?
#
loop_
_entity_poly.entity_id
_entity_poly.type
_entity_poly.pdbx_seq_one_letter_code
_entity_poly.pdbx_strand_id
1 'polypeptide(L)'
;MLGEQLNNEESRGLLSAIDKMRELLHGERVTLPEIVVVGDQSVGKSSVLEAISGIELPRAQNICTRCPLELRMKTAQDTEYATIRSSVGSAKEKRIDDLSKIADEVTR
;
A
#
# COMPACT_ATOMS: atom_id res chain seq x y z
N MET A 1 -16.91 -8.25 -14.26
CA MET A 1 -17.99 -8.87 -13.44
C MET A 1 -17.75 -8.93 -11.91
N LEU A 2 -16.53 -8.83 -11.36
CA LEU A 2 -16.32 -8.46 -9.93
C LEU A 2 -15.62 -7.10 -9.77
N GLY A 3 -14.59 -6.84 -10.59
CA GLY A 3 -13.86 -5.56 -10.59
C GLY A 3 -14.75 -4.35 -10.90
N GLU A 4 -15.73 -4.47 -11.80
CA GLU A 4 -16.69 -3.39 -12.09
C GLU A 4 -17.68 -3.14 -10.96
N GLN A 5 -18.04 -4.17 -10.18
CA GLN A 5 -18.96 -4.01 -9.04
C GLN A 5 -18.27 -3.30 -7.87
N LEU A 6 -16.97 -3.51 -7.69
CA LEU A 6 -16.15 -2.84 -6.67
C LEU A 6 -15.64 -1.47 -7.11
N ASN A 7 -15.63 -1.19 -8.42
CA ASN A 7 -15.21 0.09 -8.99
C ASN A 7 -16.42 1.04 -9.21
N ASN A 8 -17.28 1.16 -8.21
CA ASN A 8 -18.46 2.02 -8.23
C ASN A 8 -18.26 3.29 -7.37
N GLU A 9 -19.14 4.28 -7.53
CA GLU A 9 -19.05 5.57 -6.83
C GLU A 9 -19.17 5.44 -5.31
N GLU A 10 -19.99 4.51 -4.81
CA GLU A 10 -20.15 4.27 -3.38
C GLU A 10 -18.84 3.75 -2.75
N SER A 11 -18.20 2.78 -3.41
CA SER A 11 -16.93 2.19 -2.98
C SER A 11 -15.82 3.23 -3.00
N ARG A 12 -15.77 4.08 -4.04
CA ARG A 12 -14.84 5.23 -4.10
C ARG A 12 -15.10 6.23 -2.98
N GLY A 13 -16.36 6.51 -2.67
CA GLY A 13 -16.76 7.38 -1.58
C GLY A 13 -16.28 6.86 -0.21
N LEU A 14 -16.45 5.55 0.04
CA LEU A 14 -15.98 4.90 1.26
C LEU A 14 -14.45 4.93 1.38
N LEU A 15 -13.72 4.60 0.30
CA LEU A 15 -12.25 4.67 0.28
C LEU A 15 -11.76 6.10 0.55
N SER A 16 -12.40 7.11 -0.06
CA SER A 16 -12.08 8.53 0.18
C SER A 16 -12.34 8.94 1.64
N ALA A 17 -13.42 8.43 2.26
CA ALA A 17 -13.71 8.68 3.66
C ALA A 17 -12.66 8.05 4.59
N ILE A 18 -12.23 6.81 4.32
CA ILE A 18 -11.16 6.14 5.07
C ILE A 18 -9.86 6.93 4.99
N ASP A 19 -9.50 7.44 3.81
CA ASP A 19 -8.32 8.27 3.64
C ASP A 19 -8.38 9.59 4.42
N LYS A 20 -9.51 10.29 4.36
CA LYS A 20 -9.73 11.53 5.11
C LYS A 20 -9.66 11.28 6.61
N MET A 21 -10.28 10.19 7.09
CA MET A 21 -10.18 9.80 8.50
C MET A 21 -8.73 9.54 8.88
N ARG A 22 -7.95 8.86 8.04
CA ARG A 22 -6.53 8.61 8.31
C ARG A 22 -5.73 9.90 8.47
N GLU A 23 -5.94 10.86 7.56
CA GLU A 23 -5.28 12.18 7.58
C GLU A 23 -5.64 13.00 8.83
N LEU A 24 -6.91 12.95 9.26
CA LEU A 24 -7.39 13.67 10.44
C LEU A 24 -6.94 13.03 11.76
N LEU A 25 -6.83 11.70 11.79
CA LEU A 25 -6.57 10.92 13.00
C LEU A 25 -5.08 10.63 13.24
N HIS A 26 -4.16 11.27 12.50
CA HIS A 26 -2.71 11.04 12.63
C HIS A 26 -2.23 11.10 14.09
N GLY A 27 -2.00 9.92 14.70
CA GLY A 27 -1.51 9.76 16.07
C GLY A 27 -2.55 9.28 17.10
N GLU A 28 -3.84 9.24 16.76
CA GLU A 28 -4.88 8.69 17.63
C GLU A 28 -5.01 7.16 17.49
N ARG A 29 -5.43 6.49 18.57
CA ARG A 29 -5.64 5.04 18.62
C ARG A 29 -6.95 4.61 17.95
N VAL A 30 -7.18 5.06 16.72
CA VAL A 30 -8.35 4.64 15.93
C VAL A 30 -7.90 3.66 14.87
N THR A 31 -8.48 2.45 14.89
CA THR A 31 -8.22 1.43 13.88
C THR A 31 -9.10 1.70 12.67
N LEU A 32 -8.48 1.94 11.51
CA LEU A 32 -9.18 2.05 10.24
C LEU A 32 -9.16 0.70 9.51
N PRO A 33 -10.13 0.42 8.63
CA PRO A 33 -10.11 -0.79 7.81
C PRO A 33 -8.83 -0.87 6.96
N GLU A 34 -8.13 -2.00 7.05
CA GLU A 34 -6.89 -2.29 6.34
C GLU A 34 -6.88 -3.75 5.89
N ILE A 35 -6.16 -4.03 4.80
CA ILE A 35 -5.89 -5.39 4.35
C ILE A 35 -4.46 -5.74 4.73
N VAL A 36 -4.29 -6.79 5.51
CA VAL A 36 -2.98 -7.27 5.95
C VAL A 36 -2.71 -8.65 5.32
N VAL A 37 -1.56 -8.78 4.67
CA VAL A 37 -1.11 -10.05 4.07
C VAL A 37 -0.14 -10.74 5.04
N VAL A 38 -0.51 -11.92 5.54
CA VAL A 38 0.26 -12.68 6.54
C VAL A 38 0.52 -14.11 6.04
N GLY A 39 1.67 -14.67 6.40
CA GLY A 39 2.05 -16.05 6.07
C GLY A 39 3.56 -16.30 6.18
N ASP A 40 3.96 -17.56 6.08
CA ASP A 40 5.37 -17.99 6.21
C ASP A 40 6.29 -17.42 5.13
N GLN A 41 7.61 -17.48 5.35
CA GLN A 41 8.59 -17.05 4.36
C GLN A 41 8.40 -17.82 3.04
N SER A 42 8.53 -17.13 1.91
CA SER A 42 8.49 -17.72 0.56
C SER A 42 7.14 -18.31 0.09
N VAL A 43 6.02 -18.01 0.76
CA VAL A 43 4.66 -18.45 0.33
C VAL A 43 3.98 -17.55 -0.71
N GLY A 44 4.73 -16.60 -1.30
CA GLY A 44 4.20 -15.72 -2.37
C GLY A 44 3.46 -14.47 -1.91
N LYS A 45 3.61 -14.03 -0.64
CA LYS A 45 3.01 -12.78 -0.14
C LYS A 45 3.33 -11.56 -1.02
N SER A 46 4.61 -11.39 -1.38
CA SER A 46 5.04 -10.34 -2.29
C SER A 46 4.39 -10.48 -3.67
N SER A 47 4.27 -11.71 -4.18
CA SER A 47 3.61 -11.95 -5.47
C SER A 47 2.11 -11.65 -5.47
N VAL A 48 1.42 -11.88 -4.36
CA VAL A 48 0.02 -11.46 -4.21
C VAL A 48 -0.10 -9.94 -4.20
N LEU A 49 0.77 -9.25 -3.46
CA LEU A 49 0.79 -7.79 -3.46
C LEU A 49 1.12 -7.23 -4.85
N GLU A 50 2.13 -7.78 -5.54
CA GLU A 50 2.49 -7.42 -6.92
C GLU A 50 1.31 -7.58 -7.88
N ALA A 51 0.57 -8.70 -7.79
CA ALA A 51 -0.56 -8.97 -8.66
C ALA A 51 -1.76 -8.04 -8.40
N ILE A 52 -1.98 -7.65 -7.13
CA ILE A 52 -3.05 -6.72 -6.75
C ILE A 52 -2.68 -5.29 -7.11
N SER A 53 -1.40 -4.92 -6.93
CA SER A 53 -0.97 -3.53 -7.02
C SER A 53 -0.35 -3.14 -8.36
N GLY A 54 0.01 -4.10 -9.20
CA GLY A 54 0.75 -3.86 -10.45
C GLY A 54 2.17 -3.33 -10.23
N ILE A 55 2.67 -3.38 -8.99
CA ILE A 55 3.98 -2.85 -8.60
C ILE A 55 4.91 -4.02 -8.37
N GLU A 56 6.07 -4.00 -9.01
CA GLU A 56 7.11 -4.98 -8.73
C GLU A 56 7.70 -4.73 -7.34
N LEU A 57 7.68 -5.75 -6.48
CA LEU A 57 8.24 -5.66 -5.14
C LEU A 57 9.62 -6.31 -5.11
N PRO A 58 10.53 -5.82 -4.26
CA PRO A 58 11.88 -6.32 -4.26
C PRO A 58 11.94 -7.78 -3.80
N ARG A 59 12.75 -8.57 -4.52
CA ARG A 59 12.99 -9.98 -4.23
C ARG A 59 14.44 -10.14 -3.78
N ALA A 60 14.66 -10.58 -2.54
CA ALA A 60 16.00 -10.87 -2.03
C ALA A 60 16.08 -12.31 -1.51
N GLN A 61 17.21 -12.99 -1.77
CA GLN A 61 17.39 -14.43 -1.49
C GLN A 61 17.24 -14.82 -0.01
N ASN A 62 17.47 -13.90 0.93
CA ASN A 62 17.49 -14.24 2.36
C ASN A 62 16.44 -13.51 3.23
N ILE A 63 15.87 -12.38 2.81
CA ILE A 63 14.76 -11.68 3.51
C ILE A 63 14.02 -10.81 2.48
N CYS A 64 12.77 -11.13 2.14
CA CYS A 64 12.01 -10.40 1.11
C CYS A 64 11.41 -9.05 1.57
N THR A 65 11.34 -8.76 2.88
CA THR A 65 10.80 -7.48 3.36
C THR A 65 11.46 -7.12 4.69
N ARG A 66 12.33 -6.11 4.72
CA ARG A 66 13.08 -5.70 5.94
C ARG A 66 12.33 -4.72 6.83
N CYS A 67 11.20 -4.18 6.35
CA CYS A 67 10.32 -3.28 7.08
C CYS A 67 8.84 -3.63 6.76
N PRO A 68 7.88 -3.37 7.65
CA PRO A 68 6.46 -3.38 7.29
C PRO A 68 6.22 -2.43 6.13
N LEU A 69 5.64 -2.93 5.04
CA LEU A 69 5.27 -2.15 3.86
C LEU A 69 3.78 -1.84 3.94
N GLU A 70 3.44 -0.58 4.24
CA GLU A 70 2.08 -0.05 4.02
C GLU A 70 2.01 0.48 2.59
N LEU A 71 1.21 -0.15 1.72
CA LEU A 71 0.98 0.30 0.35
C LEU A 71 -0.42 0.91 0.24
N ARG A 72 -0.49 2.21 -0.05
CA ARG A 72 -1.75 2.92 -0.29
C ARG A 72 -1.83 3.33 -1.75
N MET A 73 -2.75 2.73 -2.50
CA MET A 73 -2.98 3.07 -3.90
C MET A 73 -4.17 4.01 -4.02
N LYS A 74 -4.00 5.13 -4.73
CA LYS A 74 -5.12 6.01 -5.08
C LYS A 74 -5.12 6.33 -6.57
N THR A 75 -6.31 6.39 -7.13
CA THR A 75 -6.57 6.93 -8.46
C THR A 75 -7.17 8.33 -8.27
N ALA A 76 -6.41 9.37 -8.57
CA ALA A 76 -6.90 10.76 -8.50
C ALA A 76 -6.63 11.44 -9.85
N GLN A 77 -7.69 11.90 -10.53
CA GLN A 77 -7.58 12.66 -11.79
C GLN A 77 -6.60 12.00 -12.79
N ASP A 78 -6.83 10.72 -13.10
CA ASP A 78 -5.99 9.89 -13.99
C ASP A 78 -4.53 9.70 -13.55
N THR A 79 -4.19 10.04 -12.31
CA THR A 79 -2.86 9.82 -11.74
C THR A 79 -2.93 8.76 -10.65
N GLU A 80 -2.18 7.67 -10.85
CA GLU A 80 -1.95 6.66 -9.84
C GLU A 80 -0.75 7.05 -8.99
N TYR A 81 -0.87 6.93 -7.67
CA TYR A 81 0.26 7.10 -6.77
C TYR A 81 0.20 6.10 -5.63
N ALA A 82 1.37 5.74 -5.13
CA ALA A 82 1.52 4.96 -3.93
C ALA A 82 2.05 5.82 -2.78
N THR A 83 1.68 5.44 -1.57
CA THR A 83 2.36 5.96 -0.38
C THR A 83 2.94 4.80 0.39
N ILE A 84 4.21 4.95 0.78
CA ILE A 84 4.99 3.96 1.53
C ILE A 84 5.30 4.52 2.92
N ARG A 85 5.03 3.72 3.94
CA ARG A 85 5.51 3.96 5.30
C ARG A 85 6.51 2.87 5.67
N SER A 86 7.76 3.25 5.93
CA SER A 86 8.79 2.37 6.51
C SER A 86 8.89 2.63 8.01
N SER A 87 8.98 1.57 8.80
CA SER A 87 9.21 1.67 10.25
C SER A 87 10.68 1.91 10.62
N VAL A 88 11.58 2.09 9.65
CA VAL A 88 13.02 2.29 9.88
C VAL A 88 13.35 3.79 9.86
N GLY A 89 13.58 4.38 11.04
CA GLY A 89 13.84 5.82 11.23
C GLY A 89 12.61 6.62 11.69
N SER A 90 12.73 7.96 11.79
CA SER A 90 11.58 8.84 12.05
C SER A 90 10.51 8.53 11.00
N ALA A 91 9.37 7.94 11.39
CA ALA A 91 8.30 7.48 10.51
C ALA A 91 7.89 8.57 9.51
N LYS A 92 8.53 8.59 8.33
CA LYS A 92 8.26 9.54 7.26
C LYS A 92 7.50 8.79 6.19
N GLU A 93 6.24 9.13 6.07
CA GLU A 93 5.39 8.73 4.95
C GLU A 93 5.95 9.35 3.67
N LYS A 94 6.24 8.51 2.67
CA LYS A 94 6.77 8.96 1.38
C LYS A 94 5.76 8.67 0.28
N ARG A 95 5.29 9.73 -0.37
CA ARG A 95 4.51 9.64 -1.61
C ARG A 95 5.45 9.32 -2.78
N ILE A 96 5.04 8.36 -3.60
CA ILE A 96 5.72 7.95 -4.82
C ILE A 96 4.72 7.99 -5.96
N ASP A 97 4.88 8.97 -6.84
CA ASP A 97 4.03 9.15 -8.04
C ASP A 97 4.49 8.23 -9.19
N ASP A 98 5.76 7.84 -9.23
CA ASP A 98 6.29 6.87 -10.17
C ASP A 98 6.38 5.49 -9.51
N LEU A 99 5.35 4.67 -9.73
CA LEU A 99 5.19 3.36 -9.11
C LEU A 99 6.39 2.41 -9.36
N SER A 100 7.13 2.60 -10.47
CA SER A 100 8.33 1.81 -10.75
C SER A 100 9.46 2.01 -9.72
N LYS A 101 9.48 3.18 -9.04
CA LYS A 101 10.48 3.52 -8.02
C LYS A 101 10.20 2.90 -6.65
N ILE A 102 9.05 2.23 -6.47
CA ILE A 102 8.67 1.65 -5.19
C ILE A 102 9.64 0.55 -4.77
N ALA A 103 10.08 -0.29 -5.71
CA ALA A 103 11.02 -1.37 -5.42
C ALA A 103 12.35 -0.84 -4.82
N ASP A 104 12.87 0.24 -5.39
CA ASP A 104 14.10 0.89 -4.94
C ASP A 104 13.94 1.53 -3.55
N GLU A 105 12.76 2.10 -3.26
CA GLU A 105 12.52 2.72 -1.95
C GLU A 105 12.36 1.69 -0.83
N VAL A 106 11.71 0.56 -1.11
CA VAL A 106 11.48 -0.51 -0.11
C VAL A 106 12.78 -1.27 0.23
N THR A 107 13.78 -1.23 -0.65
CA THR A 107 15.08 -1.92 -0.44
C THR A 107 16.16 -1.07 0.21
N ARG A 108 15.96 0.24 0.32
CA ARG A 108 16.92 1.18 0.90
C ARG A 108 17.06 1.01 2.41
#